data_AF-A0A0F9CXE5-F1
#
_entry.id   AF-A0A0F9CXE5-F1
#
_cell.length_a   1.000
_cell.length_b   1.000
_cell.length_c   1.000
_cell.angle_alpha   90.00
_cell.angle_beta   90.00
_cell.angle_gamma   90.00
#
_symmetry.space_group_name_H-M   'P 1'
#
loop_
_entity.id
_entity.type
_entity.pdbx_description
1 polymer ?
#
loop_
_entity_poly.entity_id
_entity_poly.type
_entity_poly.pdbx_seq_one_letter_code
_entity_poly.pdbx_strand_id
1 'polypeptide(L)'
;MAKIDMKKEMKHLYTAGKEPAIVTVPEITFIAYDGQGDPNTSKEFQDSMGVIFGLAYTIKFMCKGMEKDFVVMPLEGLWWTDDMSDFSVANKEIW
;
A
#
# COMPACT_ATOMS: atom_id res chain seq x y z
N MET A 1 2.84 -11.83 24.28
CA MET A 1 1.74 -11.02 23.74
C MET A 1 1.74 -11.16 22.23
N ALA A 2 0.58 -11.35 21.59
CA ALA A 2 0.53 -11.64 20.16
C ALA A 2 0.69 -10.35 19.35
N LYS A 3 1.71 -10.30 18.50
CA LYS A 3 1.87 -9.24 17.50
C LYS A 3 0.91 -9.52 16.36
N ILE A 4 0.01 -8.58 16.08
CA ILE A 4 -0.96 -8.70 14.99
C ILE A 4 -0.22 -8.66 13.65
N ASP A 5 -0.52 -9.60 12.77
CA ASP A 5 0.06 -9.68 11.42
C ASP A 5 -1.07 -9.86 10.42
N MET A 6 -1.59 -8.74 9.92
CA MET A 6 -2.75 -8.73 9.03
C MET A 6 -2.47 -9.47 7.71
N LYS A 7 -1.20 -9.65 7.30
CA LYS A 7 -0.85 -10.53 6.16
C LYS A 7 -1.16 -11.99 6.45
N LYS A 8 -1.00 -12.44 7.70
CA LYS A 8 -1.32 -13.82 8.09
C LYS A 8 -2.83 -14.01 8.21
N GLU A 9 -3.53 -13.02 8.74
CA GLU A 9 -5.00 -13.04 8.87
C GLU A 9 -5.67 -13.00 7.50
N MET A 10 -5.18 -12.15 6.59
CA MET A 10 -5.68 -12.00 5.22
C MET A 10 -4.79 -12.72 4.19
N LYS A 11 -4.25 -13.89 4.55
CA LYS A 11 -3.28 -14.61 3.70
C LYS A 11 -3.72 -14.81 2.25
N HIS A 12 -5.03 -15.00 2.02
CA HIS A 12 -5.61 -15.17 0.70
C HIS A 12 -5.48 -13.92 -0.21
N LEU A 13 -5.27 -12.73 0.36
CA LEU A 13 -5.00 -11.49 -0.38
C LEU A 13 -3.50 -11.26 -0.60
N TYR A 14 -2.66 -11.73 0.32
CA TYR A 14 -1.21 -11.48 0.33
C TYR A 14 -0.36 -12.67 -0.16
N THR A 15 -1.00 -13.71 -0.71
CA THR A 15 -0.31 -14.85 -1.30
C THR A 15 -1.05 -15.28 -2.56
N ALA A 16 -0.48 -14.97 -3.72
CA ALA A 16 -1.02 -15.41 -5.00
C ALA A 16 -0.76 -16.91 -5.23
N GLY A 17 -1.76 -17.60 -5.76
CA GLY A 17 -1.60 -18.95 -6.31
C GLY A 17 -0.97 -18.93 -7.70
N LYS A 18 -0.73 -20.12 -8.27
CA LYS A 18 -0.27 -20.25 -9.66
C LYS A 18 -1.36 -19.88 -10.67
N GLU A 19 -2.60 -20.21 -10.33
CA GLU A 19 -3.76 -19.95 -11.17
C GLU A 19 -4.49 -18.69 -10.70
N PRO A 20 -5.07 -17.90 -11.63
CA PRO A 20 -5.96 -16.80 -11.28
C PRO A 20 -7.13 -17.26 -10.43
N ALA A 21 -7.49 -16.45 -9.44
CA ALA A 21 -8.61 -16.72 -8.55
C ALA A 21 -9.41 -15.44 -8.30
N ILE A 22 -10.74 -15.59 -8.20
CA ILE A 22 -11.62 -14.52 -7.72
C ILE A 22 -11.48 -14.46 -6.19
N VAL A 23 -11.23 -13.27 -5.68
CA VAL A 23 -11.11 -13.01 -4.23
C VAL A 23 -12.11 -11.94 -3.81
N THR A 24 -12.53 -11.99 -2.55
CA THR A 24 -13.32 -10.93 -1.93
C THR A 24 -12.40 -10.14 -1.01
N VAL A 25 -12.22 -8.85 -1.31
CA VAL A 25 -11.44 -7.94 -0.48
C VAL A 25 -12.41 -7.23 0.47
N PRO A 26 -12.26 -7.37 1.80
CA PRO A 26 -13.10 -6.64 2.75
C PRO A 26 -12.75 -5.15 2.73
N GLU A 27 -13.57 -4.33 3.39
CA GLU A 27 -13.21 -2.94 3.65
C GLU A 27 -11.97 -2.89 4.56
N ILE A 28 -10.97 -2.11 4.15
CA ILE A 28 -9.70 -1.94 4.87
C ILE A 28 -9.41 -0.44 4.95
N THR A 29 -8.93 0.02 6.11
CA THR A 29 -8.48 1.39 6.29
C THR A 29 -7.02 1.54 5.88
N PHE A 30 -6.74 2.53 5.03
CA PHE A 30 -5.40 2.82 4.53
C PHE A 30 -4.93 4.22 4.92
N ILE A 31 -3.61 4.37 5.06
CA ILE A 31 -2.95 5.66 4.90
C ILE A 31 -2.64 5.76 3.40
N ALA A 32 -3.18 6.76 2.73
CA ALA A 32 -3.06 6.92 1.29
C ALA A 32 -2.60 8.34 0.94
N TYR A 33 -1.96 8.45 -0.22
CA TYR A 33 -1.59 9.71 -0.86
C TYR A 33 -1.88 9.57 -2.34
N ASP A 34 -2.73 10.45 -2.88
CA ASP A 34 -2.97 10.54 -4.31
C ASP A 34 -1.96 11.51 -4.92
N GLY A 35 -1.23 11.04 -5.92
CA GLY A 35 -0.21 11.79 -6.64
C GLY A 35 -0.16 11.35 -8.09
N GLN A 36 0.73 11.97 -8.86
CA GLN A 36 0.82 11.75 -10.31
C GLN A 36 2.28 11.73 -10.79
N GLY A 37 2.47 11.19 -12.00
CA GLY A 37 3.75 11.17 -12.70
C GLY A 37 4.57 9.90 -12.50
N ASP A 38 5.73 9.83 -13.17
CA ASP A 38 6.54 8.60 -13.18
C ASP A 38 7.13 8.33 -11.78
N PRO A 39 6.76 7.23 -11.09
CA PRO A 39 7.25 6.93 -9.75
C PRO A 39 8.76 6.67 -9.70
N ASN A 40 9.41 6.43 -10.83
CA ASN A 40 10.86 6.22 -10.90
C ASN A 40 11.65 7.54 -10.82
N THR A 41 11.05 8.67 -11.19
CA THR A 41 11.71 9.98 -11.28
C THR A 41 11.04 11.06 -10.44
N SER A 42 9.76 10.87 -10.09
CA SER A 42 8.95 11.82 -9.34
C SER A 42 9.49 12.01 -7.92
N LYS A 43 9.86 13.25 -7.61
CA LYS A 43 10.22 13.68 -6.26
C LYS A 43 9.02 13.58 -5.30
N GLU A 44 7.83 13.89 -5.81
CA GLU A 44 6.58 13.79 -5.06
C GLU A 44 6.32 12.34 -4.61
N PHE A 45 6.48 11.37 -5.51
CA PHE A 45 6.36 9.96 -5.16
C PHE A 45 7.35 9.59 -4.05
N GLN A 46 8.63 9.97 -4.17
CA GLN A 46 9.64 9.70 -3.14
C GLN A 46 9.30 10.33 -1.78
N ASP A 47 8.85 11.59 -1.78
CA ASP A 47 8.49 12.31 -0.55
C ASP A 47 7.24 11.71 0.11
N SER A 48 6.25 11.30 -0.69
CA SER A 48 5.05 10.61 -0.20
C SER A 48 5.38 9.30 0.52
N MET A 49 6.36 8.53 0.02
CA MET A 49 6.83 7.31 0.69
C MET A 49 7.42 7.62 2.07
N GLY A 50 8.19 8.70 2.18
CA GLY A 50 8.72 9.17 3.47
C GLY A 50 7.62 9.50 4.46
N VAL A 51 6.57 10.19 4.00
CA VAL A 51 5.41 10.54 4.82
C VAL A 51 4.61 9.31 5.25
N ILE A 52 4.24 8.43 4.30
CA ILE A 52 3.43 7.23 4.57
C ILE A 52 4.14 6.31 5.57
N PHE A 53 5.42 5.99 5.36
CA PHE A 53 6.16 5.15 6.29
C PHE A 53 6.42 5.85 7.62
N GLY A 54 6.69 7.17 7.61
CA GLY A 54 6.82 7.97 8.82
C GLY A 54 5.58 7.87 9.71
N LEU A 55 4.39 8.04 9.13
CA LEU A 55 3.11 7.90 9.84
C LEU A 55 2.89 6.46 10.31
N ALA A 56 3.07 5.47 9.43
CA ALA A 56 2.83 4.06 9.75
C ALA A 56 3.68 3.56 10.93
N TYR A 57 4.98 3.88 10.95
CA TYR A 57 5.86 3.51 12.06
C TYR A 57 5.57 4.29 13.34
N THR A 58 5.20 5.57 13.23
CA THR A 58 4.81 6.37 14.39
C THR A 58 3.59 5.76 15.08
N ILE A 59 2.53 5.45 14.32
CA ILE A 59 1.32 4.79 14.82
C ILE A 59 1.68 3.42 15.42
N LYS A 60 2.49 2.62 14.72
CA LYS A 60 2.95 1.33 15.24
C LYS A 60 3.60 1.44 16.61
N PHE A 61 4.52 2.38 16.81
CA PHE A 61 5.22 2.51 18.09
C PHE A 61 4.31 3.05 19.19
N MET A 62 3.37 3.94 18.88
CA MET A 62 2.33 4.37 19.82
C MET A 62 1.47 3.18 20.26
N CYS A 63 0.95 2.39 19.32
CA CYS A 63 0.13 1.21 19.63
C CYS A 63 0.91 0.15 20.39
N LYS A 64 2.19 -0.05 20.08
CA LYS A 64 3.07 -0.96 20.84
C LYS A 64 3.20 -0.52 22.31
N GLY A 65 3.28 0.78 22.60
CA GLY A 65 3.26 1.32 23.96
C GLY A 65 1.94 1.09 24.70
N MET A 66 0.85 0.86 23.97
CA MET A 66 -0.48 0.50 24.47
C MET A 66 -0.76 -1.01 24.42
N GLU A 67 0.28 -1.84 24.28
CA GLU A 67 0.15 -3.31 24.20
C GLU A 67 -0.64 -3.83 22.96
N LYS A 68 -0.75 -3.01 21.91
CA LYS A 68 -1.42 -3.32 20.63
C LYS A 68 -0.43 -3.37 19.47
N ASP A 69 0.65 -4.15 19.59
CA ASP A 69 1.68 -4.23 18.55
C ASP A 69 1.19 -4.93 17.27
N PHE A 70 1.54 -4.39 16.11
CA PHE A 70 1.19 -4.94 14.80
C PHE A 70 2.37 -4.88 13.80
N VAL A 71 2.34 -5.67 12.74
CA VAL A 71 3.31 -5.62 11.64
C VAL A 71 2.92 -4.52 10.65
N VAL A 72 3.86 -3.63 10.28
CA VAL A 72 3.62 -2.68 9.18
C VAL A 72 3.41 -3.48 7.90
N MET A 73 2.29 -3.21 7.22
CA MET A 73 1.88 -3.88 5.99
C MET A 73 2.78 -3.50 4.81
N PRO A 74 2.87 -4.34 3.76
CA PRO A 74 3.60 -3.99 2.55
C PRO A 74 3.02 -2.73 1.92
N LEU A 75 3.85 -1.99 1.18
CA LEU A 75 3.37 -0.90 0.35
C LEU A 75 2.48 -1.46 -0.76
N GLU A 76 1.34 -0.82 -0.97
CA GLU A 76 0.42 -1.08 -2.06
C GLU A 76 0.29 0.19 -2.90
N GLY A 77 -0.01 0.06 -4.18
CA GLY A 77 -0.14 1.19 -5.10
C GLY A 77 -1.24 0.93 -6.11
N LEU A 78 -2.09 1.93 -6.30
CA LEU A 78 -3.07 1.98 -7.38
C LEU A 78 -2.48 2.88 -8.47
N TRP A 79 -2.59 2.46 -9.73
CA TRP A 79 -2.05 3.17 -10.88
C TRP A 79 -3.15 3.30 -11.92
N TRP A 80 -3.41 4.52 -12.36
CA TRP A 80 -4.47 4.82 -13.31
C TRP A 80 -4.07 6.03 -14.16
N THR A 81 -4.95 6.45 -15.05
CA THR A 81 -4.87 7.72 -15.79
C THR A 81 -6.30 8.28 -15.81
N ASP A 82 -6.47 9.59 -16.05
CA ASP A 82 -7.81 10.20 -16.15
C ASP A 82 -8.67 9.52 -17.23
N ASP A 83 -8.04 9.18 -18.36
CA ASP A 83 -8.59 8.27 -19.37
C ASP A 83 -7.77 6.98 -19.42
N MET A 84 -8.37 5.86 -19.03
CA MET A 84 -7.72 4.55 -19.02
C MET A 84 -7.34 4.05 -20.43
N SER A 85 -7.84 4.66 -21.52
CA SER A 85 -7.33 4.37 -22.86
C SER A 85 -5.87 4.80 -23.05
N ASP A 86 -5.40 5.75 -22.25
CA ASP A 86 -4.04 6.28 -22.31
C ASP A 86 -3.07 5.54 -21.36
N PHE A 87 -3.57 4.64 -20.52
CA PHE A 87 -2.74 3.92 -19.55
C PHE A 87 -1.66 3.09 -20.26
N SER A 88 -0.40 3.40 -19.98
CA SER A 88 0.74 2.74 -20.60
C SER A 88 1.92 2.63 -19.65
N VAL A 89 2.55 1.45 -19.58
CA VAL A 89 3.79 1.26 -18.81
C VAL A 89 5.01 1.93 -19.41
N ALA A 90 4.93 2.34 -20.69
CA ALA A 90 5.97 3.07 -21.38
C ALA A 90 5.90 4.58 -21.14
N ASN A 91 4.72 5.12 -20.82
CA ASN A 91 4.51 6.52 -20.52
C ASN A 91 3.90 6.68 -19.13
N LYS A 92 4.77 6.74 -18.11
CA LYS A 92 4.36 6.85 -16.72
C LYS A 92 4.13 8.28 -16.25
N GLU A 93 4.45 9.27 -17.08
CA GLU A 93 4.33 10.69 -16.71
C GLU A 93 2.88 11.16 -16.56
N ILE A 94 1.94 10.41 -17.16
CA ILE A 94 0.51 10.68 -17.09
C ILE A 94 -0.23 9.74 -16.14
N TRP A 95 0.51 8.84 -15.47
CA TRP A 95 -0.02 8.04 -14.38
C TRP A 95 -0.49 8.95 -13.24
#